data_AF-A0A1Y5SMI8-F1
#
_entry.id   AF-A0A1Y5SMI8-F1
#
_cell.length_a   1.000
_cell.length_b   1.000
_cell.length_c   1.000
_cell.angle_alpha   90.00
_cell.angle_beta   90.00
_cell.angle_gamma   90.00
#
_symmetry.space_group_name_H-M   'P 1'
#
loop_
_entity.id
_entity.type
_entity.pdbx_description
1 polymer ?
#
loop_
_entity_poly.entity_id
_entity_poly.type
_entity_poly.pdbx_seq_one_letter_code
_entity_poly.pdbx_strand_id
1 'polypeptide(L)'
;MASGLITESDLVLPTLRALVKNADAGVSTTELQLLLREEMKPQGEDLALLEGRGDDKFSQKVRNLKSHDRLERDGLADFADGRYHLTPAGKSFIEKFGGIDESYSAQGFPENDKKEALRPEFEYTFIEEGSSSHVSRTVRQRSKRLREYALKFFADKDGRISCEGCGFEGSTAYGKVALGLIEIHHKKPVAVHGTSKKPLKEAIKDLSPLCPTCHRLVHFKKGTVMSIEELKKTIADA
;
A
#
# COMPACT_ATOMS: atom_id res chain seq x y z
N MET A 1 23.81 21.89 -7.01
CA MET A 1 22.80 20.97 -6.43
C MET A 1 22.84 19.73 -7.29
N ALA A 2 23.35 18.60 -6.79
CA ALA A 2 23.40 17.38 -7.60
C ALA A 2 21.97 16.87 -7.80
N SER A 3 21.42 17.03 -9.00
CA SER A 3 20.24 16.30 -9.41
C SER A 3 20.55 14.81 -9.24
N GLY A 4 19.78 14.09 -8.43
CA GLY A 4 19.93 12.65 -8.29
C GLY A 4 19.88 11.94 -9.65
N LEU A 5 20.52 10.77 -9.75
CA LEU A 5 20.50 9.92 -10.93
C LEU A 5 19.07 9.74 -11.47
N ILE A 6 18.89 9.97 -12.78
CA ILE A 6 17.59 9.80 -13.43
C ILE A 6 17.16 8.33 -13.33
N THR A 7 15.94 8.05 -12.89
CA THR A 7 15.37 6.69 -12.84
C THR A 7 14.43 6.44 -14.01
N GLU A 8 14.04 5.18 -14.25
CA GLU A 8 13.03 4.88 -15.28
C GLU A 8 11.66 5.51 -14.98
N SER A 9 11.35 5.77 -13.70
CA SER A 9 10.12 6.49 -13.30
C SER A 9 10.16 7.97 -13.68
N ASP A 10 11.33 8.60 -13.59
CA ASP A 10 11.49 10.00 -14.00
C ASP A 10 11.29 10.20 -15.51
N LEU A 11 11.38 9.13 -16.31
CA LEU A 11 11.21 9.19 -17.77
C LEU A 11 9.74 9.16 -18.21
N VAL A 12 8.80 8.72 -17.37
CA VAL A 12 7.41 8.45 -17.77
C VAL A 12 6.71 9.73 -18.24
N LEU A 13 6.67 10.77 -17.40
CA LEU A 13 5.97 12.02 -17.73
C LEU A 13 6.59 12.76 -18.93
N PRO A 14 7.92 12.96 -19.00
CA PRO A 14 8.58 13.49 -20.20
C PRO A 14 8.29 12.65 -21.45
N THR A 15 8.21 11.32 -21.34
CA THR A 15 7.88 10.45 -22.47
C THR A 15 6.47 10.73 -22.97
N LEU A 16 5.47 10.75 -22.08
CA LEU A 16 4.10 11.03 -22.49
C LEU A 16 3.98 12.43 -23.13
N ARG A 17 4.71 13.44 -22.61
CA ARG A 17 4.74 14.80 -23.21
C ARG A 17 5.30 14.79 -24.62
N ALA A 18 6.36 14.01 -24.84
CA ALA A 18 6.92 13.79 -26.17
C ALA A 18 5.91 13.12 -27.10
N LEU A 19 5.11 12.17 -26.61
CA LEU A 19 4.04 11.54 -27.41
C LEU A 19 2.89 12.50 -27.73
N VAL A 20 2.49 13.39 -26.82
CA VAL A 20 1.47 14.42 -27.10
C VAL A 20 1.92 15.35 -28.22
N LYS A 21 3.19 15.78 -28.19
CA LYS A 21 3.76 16.65 -29.23
C LYS A 21 3.84 15.97 -30.61
N ASN A 22 3.79 14.64 -30.66
CA ASN A 22 3.95 13.82 -31.87
C ASN A 22 2.80 12.82 -32.05
N ALA A 23 1.58 13.21 -31.66
CA ALA A 23 0.44 12.29 -31.52
C ALA A 23 0.06 11.53 -32.81
N ASP A 24 0.24 12.15 -33.97
CA ASP A 24 -0.21 11.59 -35.26
C ASP A 24 0.75 10.56 -35.85
N ALA A 25 2.06 10.72 -35.62
CA ALA A 25 3.10 9.87 -36.22
C ALA A 25 3.68 8.84 -35.25
N GLY A 26 3.40 8.97 -33.95
CA GLY A 26 4.04 8.18 -32.90
C GLY A 26 5.55 8.45 -32.80
N VAL A 27 6.18 7.92 -31.74
CA VAL A 27 7.60 8.18 -31.45
C VAL A 27 8.37 6.87 -31.34
N SER A 28 9.37 6.68 -32.19
CA SER A 28 10.30 5.55 -32.10
C SER A 28 11.20 5.68 -30.88
N THR A 29 11.81 4.58 -30.43
CA THR A 29 12.74 4.59 -29.28
C THR A 29 13.94 5.53 -29.51
N THR A 30 14.41 5.67 -30.75
CA THR A 30 15.51 6.58 -31.11
C THR A 30 15.09 8.04 -31.05
N GLU A 31 13.92 8.38 -31.58
CA GLU A 31 13.36 9.74 -31.48
C GLU A 31 13.10 10.11 -30.02
N LEU A 32 12.55 9.18 -29.23
CA LEU A 32 12.30 9.38 -27.81
C LEU A 32 13.57 9.70 -27.03
N GLN A 33 14.67 8.99 -27.31
CA GLN A 33 15.96 9.24 -26.70
C GLN A 33 16.47 10.67 -26.96
N LEU A 34 16.26 11.22 -28.16
CA LEU A 34 16.63 12.59 -28.49
C LEU A 34 15.76 13.61 -27.75
N LEU A 35 14.44 13.43 -27.78
CA LEU A 35 13.48 14.32 -27.13
C LEU A 35 13.70 14.37 -25.61
N LEU A 36 13.92 13.22 -24.98
CA LEU A 36 14.15 13.15 -23.53
C LEU A 36 15.48 13.77 -23.11
N ARG A 37 16.52 13.73 -23.96
CA ARG A 37 17.79 14.42 -23.68
C ARG A 37 17.63 15.93 -23.69
N GLU A 38 16.86 16.45 -24.64
CA GLU A 38 16.59 17.87 -24.75
C GLU A 38 15.79 18.39 -23.55
N GLU A 39 14.76 17.66 -23.14
CA GLU A 39 13.89 18.03 -22.01
C GLU A 39 14.61 17.87 -20.65
N MET A 40 15.24 16.72 -20.40
CA MET A 40 15.75 16.37 -19.06
C MET A 40 17.20 16.78 -18.82
N LYS A 41 17.97 17.06 -19.89
CA LYS A 41 19.38 17.50 -19.84
C LYS A 41 20.23 16.65 -18.87
N PRO A 42 20.37 15.33 -19.09
CA PRO A 42 21.10 14.44 -18.19
C PRO A 42 22.55 14.89 -17.98
N GLN A 43 23.08 14.69 -16.77
CA GLN A 43 24.42 15.12 -16.37
C GLN A 43 25.16 14.07 -15.55
N GLY A 44 26.47 14.22 -15.45
CA GLY A 44 27.32 13.39 -14.60
C GLY A 44 27.20 11.91 -14.94
N GLU A 45 26.86 11.11 -13.93
CA GLU A 45 26.81 9.65 -14.01
C GLU A 45 25.76 9.13 -15.02
N ASP A 46 24.73 9.93 -15.37
CA ASP A 46 23.77 9.55 -16.42
C ASP A 46 24.38 9.48 -17.82
N LEU A 47 25.50 10.18 -18.04
CA LEU A 47 26.27 10.18 -19.30
C LEU A 47 27.42 9.17 -19.29
N ALA A 48 27.61 8.40 -18.21
CA ALA A 48 28.65 7.39 -18.14
C ALA A 48 28.38 6.25 -19.14
N LEU A 49 29.41 5.88 -19.90
CA LEU A 49 29.35 4.74 -20.83
C LEU A 49 29.23 3.42 -20.07
N LEU A 50 28.42 2.50 -20.59
CA LEU A 50 28.28 1.17 -20.04
C LEU A 50 29.39 0.24 -20.55
N GLU A 51 29.99 -0.54 -19.66
CA GLU A 51 31.07 -1.47 -20.00
C GLU A 51 30.56 -2.56 -20.96
N GLY A 52 31.28 -2.78 -22.07
CA GLY A 52 30.87 -3.71 -23.12
C GLY A 52 29.70 -3.25 -23.98
N ARG A 53 29.30 -1.97 -23.87
CA ARG A 53 28.19 -1.39 -24.63
C ARG A 53 28.57 -0.05 -25.26
N GLY A 54 27.95 0.24 -26.40
CA GLY A 54 28.17 1.48 -27.15
C GLY A 54 27.33 2.67 -26.67
N ASP A 55 26.61 2.56 -25.56
CA ASP A 55 25.66 3.55 -25.08
C ASP A 55 25.79 3.90 -23.60
N ASP A 56 25.34 5.10 -23.26
CA ASP A 56 25.39 5.61 -21.89
C ASP A 56 24.21 5.16 -21.02
N LYS A 57 24.35 5.34 -19.71
CA LYS A 57 23.33 4.96 -18.71
C LYS A 57 21.96 5.57 -19.00
N PHE A 58 21.89 6.82 -19.43
CA PHE A 58 20.62 7.46 -19.79
C PHE A 58 19.95 6.78 -20.99
N SER A 59 20.70 6.57 -22.07
CA SER A 59 20.24 5.88 -23.28
C SER A 59 19.69 4.50 -22.96
N GLN A 60 20.36 3.79 -22.05
CA GLN A 60 19.92 2.48 -21.65
C GLN A 60 18.60 2.51 -20.87
N LYS A 61 18.40 3.49 -19.98
CA LYS A 61 17.14 3.67 -19.25
C LYS A 61 15.98 3.96 -20.20
N VAL A 62 16.20 4.80 -21.23
CA VAL A 62 15.17 5.06 -22.25
C VAL A 62 14.83 3.79 -23.04
N ARG A 63 15.83 2.96 -23.39
CA ARG A 63 15.59 1.66 -24.04
C ARG A 63 14.83 0.68 -23.16
N ASN A 64 15.11 0.68 -21.86
CA ASN A 64 14.44 -0.19 -20.90
C ASN A 64 12.94 0.10 -20.78
N LEU A 65 12.48 1.33 -21.06
CA LEU A 65 11.04 1.65 -21.09
C LEU A 65 10.25 0.70 -22.01
N LYS A 66 10.87 0.30 -23.13
CA LYS A 66 10.33 -0.72 -24.02
C LYS A 66 10.51 -2.11 -23.46
N SER A 67 11.72 -2.46 -23.02
CA SER A 67 11.99 -3.83 -22.54
C SER A 67 11.18 -4.24 -21.31
N HIS A 68 10.73 -3.28 -20.51
CA HIS A 68 9.93 -3.50 -19.31
C HIS A 68 8.43 -3.28 -19.56
N ASP A 69 8.04 -2.99 -20.81
CA ASP A 69 6.68 -2.71 -21.28
C ASP A 69 5.90 -1.76 -20.36
N ARG A 70 6.60 -0.84 -19.69
CA ARG A 70 6.01 -0.09 -18.56
C ARG A 70 4.84 0.77 -19.03
N LEU A 71 5.01 1.47 -20.14
CA LEU A 71 3.99 2.37 -20.68
C LEU A 71 2.76 1.59 -21.19
N GLU A 72 2.97 0.39 -21.73
CA GLU A 72 1.91 -0.49 -22.23
C GLU A 72 1.17 -1.16 -21.07
N ARG A 73 1.91 -1.69 -20.09
CA ARG A 73 1.37 -2.30 -18.85
C ARG A 73 0.55 -1.30 -18.05
N ASP A 74 1.04 -0.07 -17.94
CA ASP A 74 0.34 0.99 -17.20
C ASP A 74 -0.79 1.62 -18.06
N GLY A 75 -0.97 1.16 -19.31
CA GLY A 75 -2.05 1.57 -20.23
C GLY A 75 -1.90 2.98 -20.80
N LEU A 76 -0.72 3.59 -20.69
CA LEU A 76 -0.46 5.01 -21.00
C LEU A 76 -0.03 5.22 -22.47
N ALA A 77 0.67 4.27 -23.06
CA ALA A 77 1.04 4.30 -24.47
C ALA A 77 1.12 2.87 -25.03
N ASP A 78 0.74 2.70 -26.29
CA ASP A 78 0.84 1.45 -27.04
C ASP A 78 2.09 1.46 -27.93
N PHE A 79 2.79 0.33 -28.08
CA PHE A 79 3.91 0.22 -29.01
C PHE A 79 3.51 -0.58 -30.26
N ALA A 80 3.28 0.13 -31.37
CA ALA A 80 2.87 -0.46 -32.65
C ALA A 80 3.80 0.02 -33.78
N ASP A 81 4.14 -0.87 -34.72
CA ASP A 81 4.96 -0.55 -35.89
C ASP A 81 6.32 0.12 -35.57
N GLY A 82 6.90 -0.26 -34.43
CA GLY A 82 8.18 0.30 -33.99
C GLY A 82 8.08 1.68 -33.30
N ARG A 83 6.86 2.15 -33.00
CA ARG A 83 6.59 3.49 -32.49
C ARG A 83 5.60 3.46 -31.31
N TYR A 84 5.82 4.34 -30.35
CA TYR A 84 4.89 4.60 -29.26
C TYR A 84 3.76 5.52 -29.72
N HIS A 85 2.53 5.16 -29.38
CA HIS A 85 1.32 5.94 -29.61
C HIS A 85 0.61 6.17 -28.29
N LEU A 86 0.11 7.38 -28.08
CA LEU A 86 -0.54 7.74 -26.84
C LEU A 86 -1.96 7.17 -26.79
N THR A 87 -2.31 6.47 -25.71
CA THR A 87 -3.67 5.98 -25.50
C THR A 87 -4.60 7.09 -25.00
N PRO A 88 -5.94 6.90 -25.04
CA PRO A 88 -6.87 7.81 -24.37
C PRO A 88 -6.60 7.97 -22.86
N ALA A 89 -6.13 6.90 -22.20
CA ALA A 89 -5.74 6.94 -20.79
C ALA A 89 -4.46 7.77 -20.58
N GLY A 90 -3.48 7.66 -21.47
CA GLY A 90 -2.28 8.50 -21.48
C GLY A 90 -2.57 9.99 -21.77
N LYS A 91 -3.54 10.29 -22.64
CA LYS A 91 -4.02 11.66 -22.87
C LYS A 91 -4.63 12.26 -21.59
N SER A 92 -5.52 11.50 -20.96
CA SER A 92 -6.17 11.90 -19.71
C SER A 92 -5.16 12.07 -18.56
N PHE A 93 -4.11 11.24 -18.51
CA PHE A 93 -2.97 11.39 -17.60
C PHE A 93 -2.37 12.77 -17.77
N ILE A 94 -1.98 13.17 -18.98
CA ILE A 94 -1.30 14.45 -19.19
C ILE A 94 -2.20 15.64 -18.90
N GLU A 95 -3.46 15.61 -19.29
CA GLU A 95 -4.37 16.72 -19.00
C GLU A 95 -4.53 16.95 -17.49
N LYS A 96 -4.54 15.86 -16.70
CA LYS A 96 -4.66 15.93 -15.23
C LYS A 96 -3.35 16.32 -14.55
N PHE A 97 -2.23 15.71 -14.94
CA PHE A 97 -0.91 15.94 -14.32
C PHE A 97 -0.17 17.16 -14.86
N GLY A 98 -0.45 17.57 -16.10
CA GLY A 98 0.05 18.80 -16.70
C GLY A 98 -0.43 20.03 -15.93
N GLY A 99 -1.71 20.07 -15.56
CA GLY A 99 -2.26 21.13 -14.71
C GLY A 99 -1.69 21.14 -13.29
N ILE A 100 -1.30 19.98 -12.76
CA ILE A 100 -0.62 19.86 -11.46
C ILE A 100 0.81 20.43 -11.57
N ASP A 101 1.61 20.01 -12.54
CA ASP A 101 2.99 20.49 -12.70
C ASP A 101 3.05 22.01 -12.96
N GLU A 102 2.12 22.54 -13.77
CA GLU A 102 1.97 23.99 -14.02
C GLU A 102 1.56 24.75 -12.76
N SER A 103 0.58 24.23 -12.02
CA SER A 103 0.09 24.84 -10.77
C SER A 103 1.17 24.87 -9.68
N TYR A 104 1.93 23.79 -9.52
CA TYR A 104 3.02 23.73 -8.54
C TYR A 104 4.19 24.62 -8.93
N SER A 105 4.47 24.73 -10.24
CA SER A 105 5.49 25.64 -10.76
C SER A 105 5.11 27.11 -10.57
N ALA A 106 3.84 27.47 -10.78
CA ALA A 106 3.34 28.83 -10.54
C ALA A 106 3.39 29.23 -9.05
N GLN A 107 3.28 28.26 -8.14
CA GLN A 107 3.29 28.49 -6.69
C GLN A 107 4.70 28.43 -6.07
N GLY A 108 5.75 28.19 -6.86
CA GLY A 108 7.14 28.22 -6.39
C GLY A 108 7.54 27.03 -5.52
N PHE A 109 6.87 25.88 -5.67
CA PHE A 109 7.23 24.68 -4.91
C PHE A 109 8.62 24.14 -5.31
N PRO A 110 9.45 23.70 -4.34
CA PRO A 110 10.71 23.03 -4.59
C PRO A 110 10.58 21.81 -5.51
N GLU A 111 11.61 21.53 -6.33
CA GLU A 111 11.64 20.40 -7.29
C GLU A 111 11.33 19.04 -6.65
N ASN A 112 11.75 18.84 -5.39
CA ASN A 112 11.54 17.57 -4.69
C ASN A 112 10.06 17.36 -4.33
N ASP A 113 9.34 18.41 -3.95
CA ASP A 113 7.92 18.34 -3.59
C ASP A 113 7.07 18.07 -4.84
N LYS A 114 7.48 18.62 -5.99
CA LYS A 114 6.91 18.29 -7.30
C LYS A 114 7.12 16.82 -7.66
N LYS A 115 8.34 16.31 -7.48
CA LYS A 115 8.66 14.90 -7.75
C LYS A 115 7.86 13.94 -6.89
N GLU A 116 7.59 14.30 -5.63
CA GLU A 116 6.77 13.49 -4.72
C GLU A 116 5.29 13.49 -5.11
N ALA A 117 4.73 14.66 -5.43
CA ALA A 117 3.35 14.81 -5.88
C ALA A 117 3.08 14.15 -7.25
N LEU A 118 4.09 14.07 -8.12
CA LEU A 118 4.00 13.46 -9.44
C LEU A 118 4.38 11.96 -9.45
N ARG A 119 4.59 11.32 -8.28
CA ARG A 119 4.89 9.88 -8.23
C ARG A 119 3.68 9.08 -8.74
N PRO A 120 3.80 8.38 -9.90
CA PRO A 120 2.69 7.58 -10.44
C PRO A 120 2.32 6.40 -9.55
N GLU A 121 3.18 6.07 -8.58
CA GLU A 121 3.11 4.89 -7.71
C GLU A 121 1.80 4.82 -6.90
N PHE A 122 1.20 5.95 -6.52
CA PHE A 122 -0.06 5.94 -5.76
C PHE A 122 -1.32 6.19 -6.61
N GLU A 123 -1.18 6.86 -7.76
CA GLU A 123 -2.33 7.23 -8.59
C GLU A 123 -2.63 6.22 -9.73
N TYR A 124 -1.65 5.35 -10.07
CA TYR A 124 -1.79 4.26 -11.05
C TYR A 124 -1.62 2.86 -10.45
N THR A 125 -1.70 2.72 -9.12
CA THR A 125 -1.91 1.39 -8.54
C THR A 125 -3.29 0.90 -8.98
N PHE A 126 -3.36 0.02 -9.96
CA PHE A 126 -4.54 -0.81 -10.19
C PHE A 126 -4.68 -1.74 -8.99
N ILE A 127 -5.55 -1.38 -8.05
CA ILE A 127 -5.91 -2.24 -6.94
C ILE A 127 -7.04 -3.13 -7.45
N GLU A 128 -6.81 -4.45 -7.56
CA GLU A 128 -7.93 -5.38 -7.54
C GLU A 128 -8.59 -5.27 -6.16
N GLU A 129 -9.64 -4.46 -6.02
CA GLU A 129 -10.44 -4.33 -4.78
C GLU A 129 -11.29 -5.59 -4.48
N GLY A 130 -10.79 -6.77 -4.88
CA GLY A 130 -11.38 -8.06 -4.61
C GLY A 130 -11.52 -8.92 -5.86
N SER A 131 -10.43 -9.52 -6.34
CA SER A 131 -10.57 -10.77 -7.07
C SER A 131 -11.06 -11.84 -6.09
N SER A 132 -12.23 -12.41 -6.38
CA SER A 132 -12.80 -13.50 -5.59
C SER A 132 -11.98 -14.76 -5.80
N SER A 133 -11.01 -14.99 -4.91
CA SER A 133 -10.32 -16.26 -4.79
C SER A 133 -11.15 -17.22 -3.93
N HIS A 134 -11.43 -18.41 -4.46
CA HIS A 134 -12.05 -19.48 -3.69
C HIS A 134 -11.01 -20.10 -2.74
N VAL A 135 -10.92 -19.56 -1.52
CA VAL A 135 -10.18 -20.19 -0.43
C VAL A 135 -11.10 -21.19 0.27
N SER A 136 -10.77 -22.48 0.21
CA SER A 136 -11.38 -23.49 1.08
C SER A 136 -10.92 -23.27 2.53
N ARG A 137 -11.59 -22.37 3.24
CA ARG A 137 -11.29 -22.08 4.64
C ARG A 137 -11.90 -23.17 5.52
N THR A 138 -11.07 -23.92 6.24
CA THR A 138 -11.54 -24.74 7.35
C THR A 138 -12.10 -23.82 8.45
N VAL A 139 -13.42 -23.61 8.45
CA VAL A 139 -14.10 -22.83 9.49
C VAL A 139 -14.20 -23.68 10.74
N ARG A 140 -13.34 -23.39 11.73
CA ARG A 140 -13.48 -23.94 13.08
C ARG A 140 -14.58 -23.17 13.79
N GLN A 141 -15.71 -23.82 14.08
CA GLN A 141 -16.75 -23.21 14.91
C GLN A 141 -16.22 -22.98 16.33
N ARG A 142 -16.05 -21.71 16.70
CA ARG A 142 -15.77 -21.34 18.08
C ARG A 142 -17.02 -21.57 18.92
N SER A 143 -16.85 -22.04 20.16
CA SER A 143 -17.98 -22.31 21.05
C SER A 143 -18.73 -21.01 21.39
N LYS A 144 -19.95 -20.88 20.86
CA LYS A 144 -20.86 -19.76 21.18
C LYS A 144 -21.10 -19.65 22.69
N ARG A 145 -21.29 -20.81 23.34
CA ARG A 145 -21.50 -20.91 24.79
C ARG A 145 -20.32 -20.37 25.59
N LEU A 146 -19.07 -20.60 25.15
CA LEU A 146 -17.90 -20.04 25.81
C LEU A 146 -17.82 -18.52 25.65
N ARG A 147 -18.15 -18.00 24.46
CA ARG A 147 -18.20 -16.55 24.21
C ARG A 147 -19.26 -15.87 25.09
N GLU A 148 -20.48 -16.40 25.13
CA GLU A 148 -21.56 -15.85 25.96
C GLU A 148 -21.20 -15.90 27.45
N TYR A 149 -20.59 -17.00 27.90
CA TYR A 149 -20.09 -17.09 29.27
C TYR A 149 -19.00 -16.05 29.54
N ALA A 150 -18.08 -15.84 28.61
CA ALA A 150 -17.00 -14.85 28.76
C ALA A 150 -17.53 -13.42 28.85
N LEU A 151 -18.49 -13.04 28.01
CA LEU A 151 -19.11 -11.72 28.08
C LEU A 151 -19.77 -11.47 29.44
N LYS A 152 -20.45 -12.46 30.00
CA LYS A 152 -21.03 -12.38 31.35
C LYS A 152 -19.98 -12.36 32.45
N PHE A 153 -18.90 -13.13 32.28
CA PHE A 153 -17.84 -13.26 33.28
C PHE A 153 -16.99 -11.98 33.41
N PHE A 154 -16.71 -11.30 32.30
CA PHE A 154 -15.91 -10.08 32.27
C PHE A 154 -16.72 -8.78 32.44
N ALA A 155 -18.06 -8.88 32.40
CA ALA A 155 -18.92 -7.74 32.62
C ALA A 155 -18.93 -7.32 34.10
N ASP A 156 -18.94 -6.01 34.34
CA ASP A 156 -19.25 -5.45 35.65
C ASP A 156 -20.78 -5.51 35.93
N LYS A 157 -21.18 -4.94 37.07
CA LYS A 157 -22.58 -4.88 37.50
C LYS A 157 -23.51 -4.15 36.52
N ASP A 158 -22.96 -3.25 35.71
CA ASP A 158 -23.68 -2.40 34.76
C ASP A 158 -23.57 -2.95 33.33
N GLY A 159 -22.95 -4.13 33.15
CA GLY A 159 -22.77 -4.78 31.85
C GLY A 159 -21.58 -4.25 31.04
N ARG A 160 -20.72 -3.41 31.63
CA ARG A 160 -19.55 -2.84 30.96
C ARG A 160 -18.40 -3.82 30.97
N ILE A 161 -17.60 -3.81 29.92
CA ILE A 161 -16.41 -4.65 29.80
C ILE A 161 -15.25 -3.77 29.39
N SER A 162 -14.25 -3.64 30.25
CA SER A 162 -13.02 -2.92 29.95
C SER A 162 -12.02 -3.81 29.21
N CYS A 163 -11.32 -3.23 28.24
CA CYS A 163 -10.20 -3.84 27.56
C CYS A 163 -9.08 -4.16 28.57
N GLU A 164 -8.62 -5.41 28.62
CA GLU A 164 -7.51 -5.82 29.48
C GLU A 164 -6.19 -5.13 29.07
N GLY A 165 -6.03 -4.76 27.79
CA GLY A 165 -4.85 -4.07 27.27
C GLY A 165 -4.79 -2.59 27.64
N CYS A 166 -5.71 -1.79 27.10
CA CYS A 166 -5.69 -0.32 27.22
C CYS A 166 -6.74 0.26 28.18
N GLY A 167 -7.59 -0.55 28.80
CA GLY A 167 -8.67 -0.06 29.68
C GLY A 167 -9.87 0.55 28.96
N PHE A 168 -9.86 0.64 27.63
CA PHE A 168 -11.00 1.13 26.83
C PHE A 168 -12.31 0.45 27.24
N GLU A 169 -13.35 1.25 27.44
CA GLU A 169 -14.72 0.80 27.69
C GLU A 169 -15.63 1.52 26.68
N GLY A 170 -16.45 0.78 25.96
CA GLY A 170 -17.20 1.32 24.83
C GLY A 170 -18.21 2.38 25.22
N SER A 171 -18.89 2.21 26.35
CA SER A 171 -19.97 3.13 26.75
C SER A 171 -19.47 4.49 27.23
N THR A 172 -18.24 4.57 27.77
CA THR A 172 -17.61 5.86 28.10
C THR A 172 -17.21 6.65 26.86
N ALA A 173 -16.78 5.97 25.79
CA ALA A 173 -16.35 6.62 24.54
C ALA A 173 -17.50 6.96 23.60
N TYR A 174 -18.50 6.07 23.48
CA TYR A 174 -19.54 6.15 22.43
C TYR A 174 -20.96 6.09 22.97
N GLY A 175 -21.15 6.14 24.29
CA GLY A 175 -22.46 6.03 24.94
C GLY A 175 -23.02 4.61 24.93
N LYS A 176 -24.28 4.48 25.39
CA LYS A 176 -24.91 3.17 25.67
C LYS A 176 -24.95 2.20 24.47
N VAL A 177 -24.92 2.70 23.24
CA VAL A 177 -24.90 1.86 22.02
C VAL A 177 -23.67 0.95 21.96
N ALA A 178 -22.57 1.35 22.61
CA ALA A 178 -21.32 0.59 22.68
C ALA A 178 -21.14 -0.16 24.01
N LEU A 179 -22.21 -0.36 24.78
CA LEU A 179 -22.16 -1.17 26.00
C LEU A 179 -21.71 -2.60 25.66
N GLY A 180 -20.61 -3.05 26.27
CA GLY A 180 -20.04 -4.36 26.00
C GLY A 180 -19.37 -4.49 24.63
N LEU A 181 -19.04 -3.38 23.96
CA LEU A 181 -18.28 -3.37 22.70
C LEU A 181 -16.84 -3.86 22.93
N ILE A 182 -16.67 -5.19 22.82
CA ILE A 182 -15.41 -5.87 23.11
C ILE A 182 -15.29 -7.15 22.30
N GLU A 183 -14.05 -7.56 22.03
CA GLU A 183 -13.71 -8.82 21.39
C GLU A 183 -13.07 -9.79 22.39
N ILE A 184 -13.52 -11.05 22.38
CA ILE A 184 -12.96 -12.09 23.24
C ILE A 184 -11.81 -12.78 22.52
N HIS A 185 -10.60 -12.52 23.00
CA HIS A 185 -9.33 -13.05 22.51
C HIS A 185 -8.96 -14.34 23.25
N HIS A 186 -8.31 -15.30 22.58
CA HIS A 186 -7.70 -16.46 23.24
C HIS A 186 -6.21 -16.21 23.41
N LYS A 187 -5.72 -16.19 24.67
CA LYS A 187 -4.30 -15.98 25.03
C LYS A 187 -3.37 -17.02 24.41
N LYS A 188 -3.89 -18.24 24.17
CA LYS A 188 -3.19 -19.33 23.51
C LYS A 188 -3.91 -19.70 22.22
N PRO A 189 -3.20 -19.91 21.10
CA PRO A 189 -3.81 -20.44 19.89
C PRO A 189 -4.60 -21.71 20.19
N VAL A 190 -5.84 -21.80 19.71
CA VAL A 190 -6.63 -23.02 19.83
C VAL A 190 -5.92 -24.12 19.06
N ALA A 191 -5.44 -25.15 19.76
CA ALA A 191 -4.56 -26.19 19.24
C ALA A 191 -4.93 -26.64 17.82
N VAL A 192 -3.93 -26.71 16.94
CA VAL A 192 -4.09 -27.11 15.54
C VAL A 192 -4.51 -28.59 15.44
N HIS A 193 -4.19 -29.40 16.45
CA HIS A 193 -4.51 -30.83 16.52
C HIS A 193 -5.23 -31.16 17.84
N GLY A 194 -6.54 -31.41 17.79
CA GLY A 194 -7.30 -31.96 18.91
C GLY A 194 -8.42 -31.06 19.44
N THR A 195 -9.63 -31.61 19.50
CA THR A 195 -10.73 -31.07 20.31
C THR A 195 -10.34 -31.10 21.79
N SER A 196 -9.88 -29.98 22.33
CA SER A 196 -9.70 -29.83 23.77
C SER A 196 -11.06 -29.56 24.43
N LYS A 197 -11.71 -30.61 24.93
CA LYS A 197 -12.84 -30.46 25.85
C LYS A 197 -12.28 -30.08 27.21
N LYS A 198 -12.54 -28.85 27.66
CA LYS A 198 -12.23 -28.38 29.01
C LYS A 198 -13.47 -27.74 29.65
N PRO A 199 -13.63 -27.81 30.98
CA PRO A 199 -14.71 -27.12 31.69
C PRO A 199 -14.73 -25.62 31.40
N LEU A 200 -15.91 -24.99 31.38
CA LEU A 200 -16.06 -23.54 31.13
C LEU A 200 -15.21 -22.68 32.08
N LYS A 201 -15.13 -23.07 33.36
CA LYS A 201 -14.34 -22.38 34.40
C LYS A 201 -12.83 -22.42 34.16
N GLU A 202 -12.34 -23.41 33.44
CA GLU A 202 -10.93 -23.47 33.02
C GLU A 202 -10.75 -22.75 31.70
N ALA A 203 -11.69 -22.93 30.76
CA ALA A 203 -11.64 -22.31 29.45
C ALA A 203 -11.59 -20.78 29.51
N ILE A 204 -12.32 -20.17 30.45
CA ILE A 204 -12.36 -18.71 30.62
C ILE A 204 -11.00 -18.10 30.98
N LYS A 205 -10.11 -18.86 31.65
CA LYS A 205 -8.78 -18.38 32.06
C LYS A 205 -7.85 -18.13 30.88
N ASP A 206 -8.11 -18.79 29.76
CA ASP A 206 -7.36 -18.61 28.51
C ASP A 206 -7.94 -17.49 27.64
N LEU A 207 -8.91 -16.73 28.14
CA LEU A 207 -9.57 -15.65 27.41
C LEU A 207 -9.20 -14.28 27.98
N SER A 208 -9.23 -13.27 27.10
CA SER A 208 -9.07 -11.86 27.44
C SER A 208 -10.09 -11.00 26.70
N PRO A 209 -10.75 -10.05 27.38
CA PRO A 209 -11.51 -8.99 26.72
C PRO A 209 -10.55 -7.94 26.13
N LEU A 210 -10.59 -7.73 24.82
CA LEU A 210 -9.80 -6.70 24.13
C LEU A 210 -10.68 -5.82 23.25
N CYS A 211 -10.39 -4.52 23.18
CA CYS A 211 -11.05 -3.65 22.20
C CYS A 211 -10.61 -4.01 20.76
N PRO A 212 -11.36 -3.60 19.72
CA PRO A 212 -11.03 -3.95 18.33
C PRO A 212 -9.59 -3.57 17.93
N THR A 213 -9.09 -2.44 18.43
CA THR A 213 -7.72 -1.98 18.15
C THR A 213 -6.67 -2.85 18.85
N CYS A 214 -6.81 -3.09 20.16
CA CYS A 214 -5.88 -3.95 20.89
C CYS A 214 -5.90 -5.39 20.36
N HIS A 215 -7.08 -5.90 20.02
CA HIS A 215 -7.20 -7.24 19.46
C HIS A 215 -6.53 -7.34 18.09
N ARG A 216 -6.60 -6.29 17.26
CA ARG A 216 -5.84 -6.24 16.00
C ARG A 216 -4.34 -6.10 16.24
N LEU A 217 -3.93 -5.33 17.24
CA LEU A 217 -2.52 -5.14 17.59
C LEU A 217 -1.85 -6.46 18.03
N VAL A 218 -2.52 -7.29 18.84
CA VAL A 218 -1.94 -8.57 19.27
C VAL A 218 -1.75 -9.57 18.13
N HIS A 219 -2.48 -9.40 17.02
CA HIS A 219 -2.36 -10.22 15.80
C HIS A 219 -1.66 -9.48 14.65
N PHE A 220 -1.07 -8.31 14.91
CA PHE A 220 -0.58 -7.42 13.85
C PHE A 220 0.54 -8.06 13.01
N LYS A 221 1.46 -8.77 13.67
CA LYS A 221 2.53 -9.51 12.99
C LYS A 221 2.06 -10.92 12.61
N LYS A 222 2.05 -11.22 11.32
CA LYS A 222 1.62 -12.51 10.77
C LYS A 222 2.42 -13.67 11.38
N GLY A 223 1.71 -14.68 11.88
CA GLY A 223 2.32 -15.90 12.45
C GLY A 223 2.71 -15.79 13.92
N THR A 224 2.57 -14.62 14.55
CA THR A 224 2.87 -14.42 15.97
C THR A 224 1.66 -13.81 16.68
N VAL A 225 1.44 -14.20 17.93
CA VAL A 225 0.44 -13.57 18.81
C VAL A 225 1.19 -12.90 19.94
N MET A 226 1.09 -11.58 20.05
CA MET A 226 1.66 -10.81 21.16
C MET A 226 0.91 -11.16 22.45
N SER A 227 1.64 -11.32 23.56
CA SER A 227 1.04 -11.53 24.87
C SER A 227 0.34 -10.26 25.38
N ILE A 228 -0.54 -10.43 26.36
CA ILE A 228 -1.26 -9.29 26.97
C ILE A 228 -0.28 -8.41 27.75
N GLU A 229 0.75 -9.02 28.34
CA GLU A 229 1.82 -8.36 29.07
C GLU A 229 2.65 -7.47 28.12
N GLU A 230 3.05 -8.00 26.96
CA GLU A 230 3.74 -7.23 25.91
C GLU A 230 2.87 -6.11 25.33
N LEU A 231 1.57 -6.38 25.16
CA LEU A 231 0.60 -5.37 24.70
C LEU A 231 0.55 -4.20 25.67
N LYS A 232 0.38 -4.47 26.97
CA LYS A 232 0.34 -3.44 28.02
C LYS A 232 1.64 -2.62 28.05
N LYS A 233 2.78 -3.30 27.94
CA LYS A 233 4.09 -2.64 27.89
C LYS A 233 4.20 -1.71 26.67
N THR A 234 3.81 -2.20 25.49
CA THR A 234 3.85 -1.42 24.24
C THR A 234 2.98 -0.17 24.32
N ILE A 235 1.81 -0.25 24.97
CA ILE A 235 0.92 0.89 25.18
C ILE A 235 1.48 1.87 26.21
N ALA A 236 2.12 1.38 27.27
CA ALA A 236 2.71 2.22 28.31
C ALA A 236 3.99 2.95 27.86
N ASP A 237 4.72 2.37 26.90
CA ASP A 237 5.94 2.94 26.33
C ASP A 237 5.66 3.97 25.21
N ALA A 238 4.39 4.23 24.87
CA ALA A 238 3.93 5.16 23.83
C ALA A 238 3.51 6.53 24.39
#